data_AF-A0A1W6MYH8-F1
#
_entry.id   AF-A0A1W6MYH8-F1
#
_cell.length_a   1.000
_cell.length_b   1.000
_cell.length_c   1.000
_cell.angle_alpha   90.00
_cell.angle_beta   90.00
_cell.angle_gamma   90.00
#
_symmetry.space_group_name_H-M   'P 1'
#
loop_
_entity.id
_entity.type
_entity.pdbx_description
1 polymer ?
#
loop_
_entity_poly.entity_id
_entity_poly.type
_entity_poly.pdbx_seq_one_letter_code
_entity_poly.pdbx_strand_id
1 'polypeptide(L)'
;MSMIEDILVSAQGGKLVDNLAQSFGLTSEQIRSAITELSPALALGLRNAASNPEALNKIVDGLSHPTHAAAFMDHSVACCEETATLGQGAINQLFGSNSAAGQVAQIAARDSGLRPDILTQLLPVLASVVLGGLSKSLGDKGLGPVLGQIAGSGGLEAILGQLAGGGAPTPRPQAPQAQPGGGFGGLLGALLGALLGGGAKGPAGAPPSPGAPSGLPGGLDPAAIQSAIEMIKKTLAQGAPAPDAARGGSPAGPQHAELQDVLNRVFPRG
;
A
#
# COMPACT_ATOMS: atom_id res chain seq x y z
N MET A 1 5.87 -17.89 -8.26
CA MET A 1 4.89 -16.98 -8.85
C MET A 1 4.23 -16.22 -7.72
N SER A 2 4.32 -14.90 -7.76
CA SER A 2 3.77 -14.00 -6.75
C SER A 2 2.25 -13.85 -6.94
N MET A 3 1.48 -13.53 -5.89
CA MET A 3 0.02 -13.29 -6.00
C MET A 3 -0.33 -12.24 -7.08
N ILE A 4 0.48 -11.18 -7.19
CA ILE A 4 0.34 -10.13 -8.20
C ILE A 4 0.41 -10.71 -9.63
N GLU A 5 1.34 -11.63 -9.87
CA GLU A 5 1.50 -12.28 -11.18
C GLU A 5 0.31 -13.17 -11.51
N ASP A 6 -0.16 -13.96 -10.53
CA ASP A 6 -1.35 -14.80 -10.70
C ASP A 6 -2.58 -13.98 -11.08
N ILE A 7 -2.78 -12.85 -10.40
CA ILE A 7 -3.85 -11.90 -10.72
C ILE A 7 -3.69 -11.36 -12.14
N LEU A 8 -2.52 -10.84 -12.49
CA LEU A 8 -2.26 -10.25 -13.80
C LEU A 8 -2.39 -11.27 -14.94
N VAL A 9 -1.89 -12.49 -14.74
CA VAL A 9 -2.02 -13.58 -15.72
C VAL A 9 -3.47 -14.01 -15.85
N SER A 10 -4.25 -14.03 -14.76
CA SER A 10 -5.67 -14.41 -14.80
C SER A 10 -6.58 -13.31 -15.36
N ALA A 11 -6.10 -12.06 -15.43
CA ALA A 11 -6.87 -10.93 -15.93
C ALA A 11 -7.34 -11.15 -17.38
N GLN A 12 -8.54 -10.66 -17.67
CA GLN A 12 -9.19 -10.76 -18.99
C GLN A 12 -9.25 -12.21 -19.50
N GLY A 13 -9.36 -13.18 -18.58
CA GLY A 13 -9.43 -14.61 -18.88
C GLY A 13 -8.13 -15.20 -19.44
N GLY A 14 -6.98 -14.69 -19.02
CA GLY A 14 -5.68 -15.18 -19.51
C GLY A 14 -5.06 -14.34 -20.63
N LYS A 15 -5.77 -13.31 -21.11
CA LYS A 15 -5.42 -12.57 -22.33
C LYS A 15 -4.77 -11.21 -22.09
N LEU A 16 -4.60 -10.79 -20.84
CA LEU A 16 -4.02 -9.49 -20.51
C LEU A 16 -2.69 -9.25 -21.24
N VAL A 17 -1.81 -10.26 -21.24
CA VAL A 17 -0.48 -10.15 -21.85
C VAL A 17 -0.57 -9.86 -23.34
N ASP A 18 -1.37 -10.63 -24.08
CA ASP A 18 -1.54 -10.47 -25.53
C ASP A 18 -2.24 -9.15 -25.88
N ASN A 19 -3.22 -8.77 -25.07
CA ASN A 19 -3.96 -7.53 -25.23
C ASN A 19 -3.06 -6.30 -25.02
N LEU A 20 -2.26 -6.28 -23.95
CA LEU A 20 -1.28 -5.22 -23.70
C LEU A 20 -0.19 -5.20 -24.77
N ALA A 21 0.28 -6.37 -25.21
CA ALA A 21 1.24 -6.47 -26.30
C ALA A 21 0.70 -5.78 -27.57
N GLN A 22 -0.56 -6.01 -27.91
CA GLN A 22 -1.21 -5.38 -29.06
C GLN A 22 -1.39 -3.86 -28.89
N SER A 23 -1.84 -3.38 -27.73
CA SER A 23 -2.04 -1.94 -27.50
C SER A 23 -0.76 -1.12 -27.47
N PHE A 24 0.31 -1.69 -26.91
CA PHE A 24 1.58 -0.99 -26.76
C PHE A 24 2.57 -1.28 -27.90
N GLY A 25 2.19 -2.12 -28.87
CA GLY A 25 3.06 -2.52 -29.97
C GLY A 25 4.28 -3.32 -29.50
N LEU A 26 4.12 -4.12 -28.45
CA LEU A 26 5.15 -4.94 -27.82
C LEU A 26 4.93 -6.43 -28.10
N THR A 27 5.90 -7.27 -27.78
CA THR A 27 5.71 -8.72 -27.80
C THR A 27 5.13 -9.22 -26.48
N SER A 28 4.39 -10.34 -26.50
CA SER A 28 3.88 -10.97 -25.28
C SER A 28 5.01 -11.30 -24.29
N GLU A 29 6.20 -11.64 -24.79
CA GLU A 29 7.38 -11.89 -23.95
C GLU A 29 7.87 -10.63 -23.24
N GLN A 30 7.91 -9.48 -23.93
CA GLN A 30 8.27 -8.21 -23.31
C GLN A 30 7.29 -7.79 -22.21
N ILE A 31 5.98 -7.96 -22.44
CA ILE A 31 4.96 -7.70 -21.42
C ILE A 31 5.12 -8.65 -20.24
N ARG A 32 5.38 -9.94 -20.49
CA ARG A 32 5.60 -10.93 -19.42
C ARG A 32 6.82 -10.58 -18.57
N SER A 33 7.95 -10.26 -19.21
CA SER A 33 9.14 -9.80 -18.50
C SER A 33 8.87 -8.52 -17.70
N ALA A 34 8.15 -7.55 -18.28
CA ALA A 34 7.75 -6.34 -17.55
C ALA A 34 6.92 -6.66 -16.30
N ILE A 35 5.94 -7.57 -16.40
CA ILE A 35 5.13 -8.01 -15.28
C ILE A 35 6.00 -8.67 -14.22
N THR A 36 6.91 -9.58 -14.61
CA THR A 36 7.82 -10.27 -13.68
C THR A 36 8.75 -9.29 -12.95
N GLU A 37 9.28 -8.28 -13.65
CA GLU A 37 10.17 -7.28 -13.03
C GLU A 37 9.42 -6.27 -12.15
N LEU A 38 8.18 -5.94 -12.50
CA LEU A 38 7.35 -5.00 -11.73
C LEU A 38 6.66 -5.68 -10.54
N SER A 39 6.45 -7.01 -10.58
CA SER A 39 5.68 -7.73 -9.56
C SER A 39 6.21 -7.56 -8.12
N PRO A 40 7.53 -7.60 -7.86
CA PRO A 40 8.06 -7.46 -6.49
C PRO A 40 7.83 -6.04 -5.96
N ALA A 41 7.97 -5.03 -6.82
CA ALA A 41 7.75 -3.65 -6.45
C ALA A 41 6.26 -3.36 -6.17
N LEU A 42 5.36 -3.87 -7.01
CA LEU A 42 3.92 -3.78 -6.80
C LEU A 42 3.49 -4.48 -5.51
N ALA A 43 4.02 -5.67 -5.23
CA ALA A 43 3.76 -6.39 -3.97
C ALA A 43 4.24 -5.60 -2.75
N LEU A 44 5.43 -5.00 -2.83
CA LEU A 44 5.97 -4.15 -1.77
C LEU A 44 5.11 -2.90 -1.55
N GLY A 45 4.69 -2.23 -2.63
CA GLY A 45 3.83 -1.06 -2.58
C GLY A 45 2.46 -1.37 -1.98
N LEU A 46 1.85 -2.49 -2.39
CA LEU A 46 0.58 -2.95 -1.82
C LEU A 46 0.70 -3.25 -0.32
N ARG A 47 1.79 -3.88 0.11
CA ARG A 47 2.05 -4.12 1.53
C ARG A 47 2.22 -2.82 2.31
N ASN A 48 2.99 -1.88 1.78
CA ASN A 48 3.18 -0.57 2.39
C ASN A 48 1.85 0.17 2.56
N ALA A 49 1.04 0.19 1.50
CA ALA A 49 -0.27 0.82 1.55
C ALA A 49 -1.25 0.10 2.49
N ALA A 50 -1.21 -1.23 2.58
CA ALA A 50 -2.01 -1.98 3.55
C ALA A 50 -1.59 -1.74 5.01
N SER A 51 -0.33 -1.36 5.22
CA SER A 51 0.22 -1.07 6.56
C SER A 51 -0.06 0.39 6.99
N ASN A 52 -0.47 1.25 6.05
CA ASN A 52 -0.83 2.64 6.30
C ASN A 52 -2.37 2.79 6.29
N PRO A 53 -3.00 3.20 7.40
CA PRO A 53 -4.47 3.29 7.49
C PRO A 53 -5.09 4.29 6.51
N GLU A 54 -4.41 5.41 6.20
CA GLU A 54 -4.90 6.38 5.23
C GLU A 54 -4.83 5.84 3.80
N ALA A 55 -3.69 5.26 3.41
CA ALA A 55 -3.51 4.67 2.09
C ALA A 55 -4.44 3.47 1.88
N LEU A 56 -4.60 2.63 2.90
CA LEU A 56 -5.54 1.51 2.90
C LEU A 56 -6.97 1.99 2.66
N ASN A 57 -7.43 3.02 3.38
CA ASN A 57 -8.78 3.58 3.18
C ASN A 57 -8.97 4.07 1.74
N LYS A 58 -7.97 4.75 1.16
CA LYS A 58 -8.02 5.20 -0.25
C LYS A 58 -8.02 4.06 -1.25
N ILE A 59 -7.26 3.00 -0.99
CA ILE A 59 -7.26 1.81 -1.82
C ILE A 59 -8.59 1.09 -1.71
N VAL A 60 -9.17 0.93 -0.51
CA VAL A 60 -10.47 0.29 -0.32
C VAL A 60 -11.59 1.06 -1.03
N ASP A 61 -11.55 2.38 -0.96
CA ASP A 61 -12.45 3.26 -1.72
C ASP A 61 -12.28 3.05 -3.23
N GLY A 62 -11.03 2.99 -3.71
CA GLY A 62 -10.70 2.65 -5.10
C GLY A 62 -11.08 1.23 -5.52
N LEU A 63 -10.99 0.22 -4.64
CA LEU A 63 -11.38 -1.16 -4.93
C LEU A 63 -12.88 -1.28 -5.21
N SER A 64 -13.67 -0.36 -4.66
CA SER A 64 -15.12 -0.25 -4.92
C SER A 64 -15.41 0.47 -6.23
N HIS A 65 -14.41 1.07 -6.89
CA HIS A 65 -14.60 1.78 -8.13
C HIS A 65 -14.83 0.80 -9.30
N PRO A 66 -15.92 0.94 -10.07
CA PRO A 66 -16.28 0.01 -11.13
C PRO A 66 -15.22 -0.06 -12.24
N THR A 67 -14.51 1.04 -12.50
CA THR A 67 -13.48 1.11 -13.56
C THR A 67 -12.29 0.19 -13.29
N HIS A 68 -11.86 -0.01 -12.05
CA HIS A 68 -10.77 -0.96 -11.73
C HIS A 68 -11.19 -2.40 -11.99
N ALA A 69 -12.39 -2.78 -11.53
CA ALA A 69 -12.96 -4.09 -11.81
C ALA A 69 -13.16 -4.32 -13.31
N ALA A 70 -13.64 -3.31 -14.04
CA ALA A 70 -13.82 -3.36 -15.48
C ALA A 70 -12.48 -3.48 -16.23
N ALA A 71 -11.43 -2.77 -15.82
CA ALA A 71 -10.08 -2.90 -16.39
C ALA A 71 -9.50 -4.32 -16.26
N PHE A 72 -9.84 -5.03 -15.18
CA PHE A 72 -9.45 -6.42 -14.99
C PHE A 72 -10.18 -7.38 -15.94
N MET A 73 -11.40 -7.05 -16.36
CA MET A 73 -12.25 -7.92 -17.18
C MET A 73 -12.20 -7.57 -18.68
N ASP A 74 -12.02 -6.30 -19.01
CA ASP A 74 -12.07 -5.75 -20.36
C ASP A 74 -10.79 -4.98 -20.68
N HIS A 75 -10.15 -5.38 -21.77
CA HIS A 75 -8.96 -4.74 -22.30
C HIS A 75 -9.17 -3.29 -22.72
N SER A 76 -10.30 -3.00 -23.36
CA SER A 76 -10.60 -1.66 -23.87
C SER A 76 -10.64 -0.68 -22.72
N VAL A 77 -11.24 -1.08 -21.60
CA VAL A 77 -11.27 -0.29 -20.36
C VAL A 77 -9.89 -0.20 -19.73
N ALA A 78 -9.11 -1.29 -19.71
CA ALA A 78 -7.76 -1.29 -19.13
C ALA A 78 -6.85 -0.22 -19.76
N CYS A 79 -6.97 0.00 -21.08
CA CYS A 79 -6.15 0.95 -21.83
C CYS A 79 -6.81 2.33 -22.02
N CYS A 80 -7.99 2.58 -21.43
CA CYS A 80 -8.61 3.91 -21.47
C CYS A 80 -7.91 4.90 -20.54
N GLU A 81 -8.01 6.18 -20.88
CA GLU A 81 -7.38 7.29 -20.15
C GLU A 81 -7.91 7.43 -18.70
N GLU A 82 -9.20 7.13 -18.49
CA GLU A 82 -9.79 7.09 -17.14
C GLU A 82 -9.10 6.06 -16.24
N THR A 83 -8.88 4.85 -16.75
CA THR A 83 -8.19 3.77 -16.01
C THR A 83 -6.73 4.12 -15.73
N ALA A 84 -6.05 4.78 -16.68
CA ALA A 84 -4.69 5.26 -16.46
C ALA A 84 -4.65 6.33 -15.36
N THR A 85 -5.62 7.26 -15.35
CA THR A 85 -5.74 8.32 -14.33
C THR A 85 -6.02 7.75 -12.94
N LEU A 86 -6.98 6.82 -12.84
CA LEU A 86 -7.28 6.12 -11.59
C LEU A 86 -6.09 5.28 -11.11
N GLY A 87 -5.42 4.58 -12.03
CA GLY A 87 -4.20 3.82 -11.77
C GLY A 87 -3.07 4.70 -11.24
N GLN A 88 -2.94 5.93 -11.74
CA GLN A 88 -1.96 6.90 -11.24
C GLN A 88 -2.24 7.29 -9.77
N GLY A 89 -3.52 7.47 -9.42
CA GLY A 89 -3.94 7.69 -8.04
C GLY A 89 -3.59 6.51 -7.14
N ALA A 90 -3.86 5.28 -7.60
CA ALA A 90 -3.51 4.05 -6.90
C ALA A 90 -2.00 3.92 -6.68
N ILE A 91 -1.18 4.18 -7.71
CA ILE A 91 0.28 4.19 -7.62
C ILE A 91 0.76 5.13 -6.52
N ASN A 92 0.18 6.33 -6.41
CA ASN A 92 0.55 7.27 -5.37
C ASN A 92 0.26 6.71 -3.97
N GLN A 93 -0.80 5.93 -3.79
CA GLN A 93 -1.09 5.25 -2.52
C GLN A 93 -0.15 4.06 -2.27
N LEU A 94 0.15 3.27 -3.31
CA LEU A 94 1.01 2.09 -3.24
C LEU A 94 2.47 2.46 -2.92
N PHE A 95 3.03 3.40 -3.67
CA PHE A 95 4.45 3.77 -3.59
C PHE A 95 4.70 5.06 -2.77
N GLY A 96 3.64 5.73 -2.31
CA GLY A 96 3.69 6.99 -1.57
C GLY A 96 3.93 8.24 -2.44
N SER A 97 4.50 8.09 -3.64
CA SER A 97 4.68 9.18 -4.59
C SER A 97 4.81 8.70 -6.04
N ASN A 98 4.46 9.57 -6.98
CA ASN A 98 4.71 9.32 -8.42
C ASN A 98 6.21 9.21 -8.75
N SER A 99 7.08 9.89 -8.00
CA SER A 99 8.53 9.79 -8.18
C SER A 99 9.04 8.38 -7.87
N ALA A 100 8.57 7.78 -6.76
CA ALA A 100 8.91 6.41 -6.39
C ALA A 100 8.45 5.40 -7.46
N ALA A 101 7.26 5.61 -8.03
CA ALA A 101 6.78 4.79 -9.13
C ALA A 101 7.62 4.90 -10.41
N GLY A 102 8.06 6.13 -10.74
CA GLY A 102 8.99 6.35 -11.85
C GLY A 102 10.34 5.66 -11.65
N GLN A 103 10.84 5.60 -10.41
CA GLN A 103 12.07 4.85 -10.09
C GLN A 103 11.87 3.34 -10.28
N VAL A 104 10.73 2.80 -9.86
CA VAL A 104 10.37 1.39 -10.10
C VAL A 104 10.34 1.08 -11.59
N ALA A 105 9.72 1.93 -12.40
CA ALA A 105 9.70 1.78 -13.86
C ALA A 105 11.13 1.82 -14.46
N GLN A 106 12.01 2.68 -13.96
CA GLN A 106 13.41 2.75 -14.41
C GLN A 106 14.22 1.49 -14.05
N ILE A 107 13.98 0.90 -12.89
CA ILE A 107 14.63 -0.34 -12.46
C ILE A 107 14.15 -1.49 -13.36
N ALA A 108 12.83 -1.64 -13.50
CA ALA A 108 12.24 -2.68 -14.34
C ALA A 108 12.64 -2.54 -15.82
N ALA A 109 12.91 -1.33 -16.32
CA ALA A 109 13.38 -1.08 -17.68
C ALA A 109 14.69 -1.79 -18.01
N ARG A 110 15.59 -1.91 -17.02
CA ARG A 110 16.93 -2.49 -17.21
C ARG A 110 16.87 -3.97 -17.53
N ASP A 111 15.94 -4.68 -16.88
CA ASP A 111 15.88 -6.14 -16.93
C ASP A 111 14.78 -6.65 -17.87
N SER A 112 13.69 -5.88 -18.05
CA SER A 112 12.61 -6.23 -19.00
C SER A 112 12.93 -5.95 -20.47
N GLY A 113 14.00 -5.20 -20.76
CA GLY A 113 14.34 -4.76 -22.12
C GLY A 113 13.38 -3.73 -22.72
N LEU A 114 12.52 -3.13 -21.89
CA LEU A 114 11.59 -2.08 -22.29
C LEU A 114 12.12 -0.68 -21.97
N ARG A 115 11.69 0.31 -22.76
CA ARG A 115 11.97 1.71 -22.45
C ARG A 115 11.25 2.12 -21.15
N PRO A 116 11.88 2.94 -20.29
CA PRO A 116 11.27 3.39 -19.03
C PRO A 116 9.99 4.20 -19.25
N ASP A 117 9.88 4.90 -20.38
CA ASP A 117 8.69 5.65 -20.80
C ASP A 117 7.47 4.73 -20.98
N ILE A 118 7.65 3.60 -21.68
CA ILE A 118 6.60 2.61 -21.89
C ILE A 118 6.19 1.97 -20.56
N LEU A 119 7.16 1.62 -19.71
CA LEU A 119 6.87 1.07 -18.38
C LEU A 119 6.13 2.08 -17.50
N THR A 120 6.45 3.37 -17.60
CA THR A 120 5.75 4.43 -16.85
C THR A 120 4.29 4.54 -17.29
N GLN A 121 3.98 4.30 -18.57
CA GLN A 121 2.61 4.26 -19.07
C GLN A 121 1.90 2.94 -18.76
N LEU A 122 2.65 1.83 -18.72
CA LEU A 122 2.12 0.49 -18.44
C LEU A 122 1.79 0.29 -16.95
N LEU A 123 2.60 0.85 -16.06
CA LEU A 123 2.51 0.65 -14.61
C LEU A 123 1.15 1.08 -14.02
N PRO A 124 0.55 2.24 -14.41
CA PRO A 124 -0.80 2.61 -13.98
C PRO A 124 -1.88 1.62 -14.43
N VAL A 125 -1.78 1.12 -15.66
CA VAL A 125 -2.70 0.11 -16.19
C VAL A 125 -2.59 -1.18 -15.39
N LEU A 126 -1.37 -1.67 -15.15
CA LEU A 126 -1.13 -2.86 -14.35
C LEU A 126 -1.60 -2.69 -12.90
N ALA A 127 -1.35 -1.53 -12.29
CA ALA A 127 -1.84 -1.24 -10.94
C ALA A 127 -3.37 -1.29 -10.87
N SER A 128 -4.06 -0.69 -11.85
CA SER A 128 -5.52 -0.74 -11.96
C SER A 128 -6.06 -2.16 -12.14
N VAL A 129 -5.43 -2.96 -13.00
CA VAL A 129 -5.81 -4.37 -13.22
C VAL A 129 -5.57 -5.21 -11.97
N VAL A 130 -4.45 -5.01 -11.27
CA VAL A 130 -4.17 -5.69 -9.99
C VAL A 130 -5.24 -5.35 -8.97
N LEU A 131 -5.59 -4.07 -8.81
CA LEU A 131 -6.65 -3.66 -7.88
C LEU A 131 -8.02 -4.24 -8.28
N GLY A 132 -8.35 -4.27 -9.58
CA GLY A 132 -9.56 -4.91 -10.07
C GLY A 132 -9.61 -6.41 -9.77
N GLY A 133 -8.50 -7.11 -9.97
CA GLY A 133 -8.38 -8.53 -9.67
C GLY A 133 -8.37 -8.85 -8.17
N LEU A 134 -7.80 -7.97 -7.35
CA LEU A 134 -7.94 -8.03 -5.89
C LEU A 134 -9.41 -7.85 -5.50
N SER A 135 -10.07 -6.79 -5.96
CA SER A 135 -11.50 -6.54 -5.70
C SER A 135 -12.36 -7.76 -6.07
N LYS A 136 -12.12 -8.32 -7.26
CA LYS A 136 -12.73 -9.58 -7.71
C LYS A 136 -12.46 -10.73 -6.75
N SER A 137 -11.19 -10.95 -6.38
CA SER A 137 -10.81 -12.03 -5.44
C SER A 137 -11.39 -11.83 -4.04
N LEU A 138 -11.51 -10.59 -3.55
CA LEU A 138 -12.16 -10.28 -2.28
C LEU A 138 -13.66 -10.58 -2.36
N GLY A 139 -14.31 -10.24 -3.47
CA GLY A 139 -15.72 -10.55 -3.72
C GLY A 139 -16.01 -12.05 -3.84
N ASP A 140 -15.15 -12.79 -4.54
CA ASP A 140 -15.34 -14.23 -4.78
C ASP A 140 -14.89 -15.11 -3.61
N LYS A 141 -13.77 -14.78 -2.95
CA LYS A 141 -13.11 -15.64 -1.94
C LYS A 141 -13.17 -15.07 -0.51
N GLY A 142 -13.64 -13.83 -0.34
CA GLY A 142 -13.64 -13.12 0.94
C GLY A 142 -12.27 -12.59 1.35
N LEU A 143 -12.24 -11.83 2.45
CA LEU A 143 -11.01 -11.20 2.98
C LEU A 143 -10.01 -12.19 3.59
N GLY A 144 -10.47 -13.33 4.11
CA GLY A 144 -9.63 -14.30 4.83
C GLY A 144 -8.46 -14.86 4.01
N PRO A 145 -8.69 -15.43 2.81
CA PRO A 145 -7.63 -15.96 1.96
C PRO A 145 -6.67 -14.89 1.42
N VAL A 146 -7.17 -13.68 1.17
CA VAL A 146 -6.35 -12.56 0.67
C VAL A 146 -5.41 -12.05 1.76
N LEU A 147 -5.91 -11.88 2.99
CA LEU A 147 -5.09 -11.52 4.13
C LEU A 147 -4.08 -12.61 4.48
N GLY A 148 -4.49 -13.89 4.38
CA GLY A 148 -3.58 -15.02 4.55
C GLY A 148 -2.45 -15.05 3.52
N GLN A 149 -2.70 -14.65 2.28
CA GLN A 149 -1.68 -14.54 1.24
C GLN A 149 -0.77 -13.33 1.43
N ILE A 150 -1.31 -12.16 1.81
CA ILE A 150 -0.50 -10.97 2.12
C ILE A 150 0.38 -11.21 3.36
N ALA A 151 -0.16 -11.93 4.36
CA ALA A 151 0.58 -12.32 5.54
C ALA A 151 1.63 -13.40 5.23
N GLY A 152 1.25 -14.41 4.43
CA GLY A 152 2.06 -15.57 4.05
C GLY A 152 3.08 -15.31 2.94
N SER A 153 2.98 -14.21 2.18
CA SER A 153 3.96 -13.80 1.18
C SER A 153 5.24 -13.21 1.80
N GLY A 154 5.60 -13.62 3.02
CA GLY A 154 6.74 -13.09 3.78
C GLY A 154 6.53 -11.67 4.31
N GLY A 155 5.32 -11.12 4.19
CA GLY A 155 4.99 -9.75 4.56
C GLY A 155 5.02 -9.54 6.07
N LEU A 156 4.31 -10.42 6.79
CA LEU A 156 4.14 -10.37 8.24
C LEU A 156 5.36 -10.95 8.96
N GLU A 157 6.08 -11.92 8.37
CA GLU A 157 7.33 -12.44 8.93
C GLU A 157 8.51 -11.48 8.76
N ALA A 158 8.52 -10.65 7.71
CA ALA A 158 9.49 -9.55 7.59
C ALA A 158 9.14 -8.37 8.51
N ILE A 159 7.85 -8.11 8.78
CA ILE A 159 7.41 -7.07 9.71
C ILE A 159 7.59 -7.54 11.16
N LEU A 160 7.19 -8.77 11.51
CA LEU A 160 7.53 -9.40 12.80
C LEU A 160 9.03 -9.62 12.92
N GLY A 161 9.74 -9.89 11.84
CA GLY A 161 11.20 -9.90 11.82
C GLY A 161 11.77 -8.52 12.13
N GLN A 162 11.16 -7.43 11.62
CA GLN A 162 11.53 -6.04 11.94
C GLN A 162 11.04 -5.56 13.31
N LEU A 163 9.91 -6.07 13.81
CA LEU A 163 9.29 -5.64 15.06
C LEU A 163 9.81 -6.47 16.25
N ALA A 164 10.02 -7.77 16.05
CA ALA A 164 10.74 -8.66 16.96
C ALA A 164 12.27 -8.55 16.78
N GLY A 165 12.73 -7.78 15.79
CA GLY A 165 14.15 -7.54 15.51
C GLY A 165 14.36 -6.26 14.69
N GLY A 166 14.33 -5.10 15.36
CA GLY A 166 14.61 -3.81 14.74
C GLY A 166 15.93 -3.80 13.95
N GLY A 167 15.84 -3.74 12.62
CA GLY A 167 16.98 -3.65 11.70
C GLY A 167 16.53 -3.74 10.24
N ALA A 168 16.77 -2.68 9.48
CA ALA A 168 16.33 -2.52 8.09
C ALA A 168 16.79 -3.65 7.12
N PRO A 169 16.03 -3.95 6.06
CA PRO A 169 16.49 -4.81 4.97
C PRO A 169 17.34 -3.99 3.99
N THR A 170 18.61 -4.32 3.84
CA THR A 170 19.45 -3.84 2.73
C THR A 170 19.37 -4.83 1.55
N PRO A 171 19.32 -4.36 0.29
CA PRO A 171 19.34 -5.22 -0.89
C PRO A 171 20.71 -5.92 -1.00
N ARG A 172 20.74 -7.18 -1.44
CA ARG A 172 21.98 -7.83 -1.91
C ARG A 172 22.15 -7.57 -3.40
N PRO A 173 23.17 -6.82 -3.86
CA PRO A 173 23.77 -7.04 -5.16
C PRO A 173 24.61 -8.33 -5.07
N GLN A 174 24.47 -9.18 -6.07
CA GLN A 174 25.44 -10.24 -6.33
C GLN A 174 26.80 -9.58 -6.58
N ALA A 175 27.82 -9.99 -5.82
CA ALA A 175 29.20 -9.63 -6.10
C ALA A 175 30.01 -10.89 -6.47
N PRO A 176 30.82 -10.84 -7.53
CA PRO A 176 31.82 -11.86 -7.84
C PRO A 176 32.85 -11.98 -6.71
N GLN A 177 33.34 -13.20 -6.51
CA GLN A 177 34.36 -13.56 -5.53
C GLN A 177 35.64 -12.73 -5.67
N ALA A 178 36.20 -12.27 -4.54
CA ALA A 178 37.61 -12.48 -4.17
C ALA A 178 37.96 -11.89 -2.78
N GLN A 179 38.27 -12.79 -1.84
CA GLN A 179 39.32 -12.67 -0.80
C GLN A 179 39.31 -11.46 0.16
N PRO A 180 40.22 -11.39 1.15
CA PRO A 180 39.88 -11.32 2.57
C PRO A 180 40.15 -9.94 3.16
N GLY A 181 39.22 -9.38 3.93
CA GLY A 181 39.47 -8.08 4.56
C GLY A 181 38.33 -7.63 5.42
N GLY A 182 38.68 -7.14 6.62
CA GLY A 182 37.76 -6.83 7.71
C GLY A 182 36.59 -5.91 7.36
N GLY A 183 35.50 -6.11 8.08
CA GLY A 183 34.35 -5.21 8.09
C GLY A 183 33.12 -5.92 8.61
N PHE A 184 32.53 -5.39 9.68
CA PHE A 184 31.23 -5.80 10.24
C PHE A 184 31.08 -7.14 10.97
N GLY A 185 31.90 -8.16 10.72
CA GLY A 185 31.89 -9.40 11.52
C GLY A 185 32.58 -9.29 12.89
N GLY A 186 33.56 -8.37 13.01
CA GLY A 186 34.41 -8.26 14.21
C GLY A 186 33.79 -7.50 15.39
N LEU A 187 32.94 -6.51 15.12
CA LEU A 187 32.30 -5.70 16.17
C LEU A 187 31.05 -6.39 16.75
N LEU A 188 30.28 -7.08 15.91
CA LEU A 188 29.11 -7.84 16.35
C LEU A 188 29.54 -9.11 17.10
N GLY A 189 30.64 -9.75 16.68
CA GLY A 189 31.27 -10.86 17.40
C GLY A 189 31.87 -10.44 18.75
N ALA A 190 32.46 -9.25 18.84
CA ALA A 190 32.98 -8.71 20.10
C ALA A 190 31.86 -8.35 21.09
N LEU A 191 30.74 -7.78 20.61
CA LEU A 191 29.59 -7.42 21.46
C LEU A 191 28.82 -8.66 21.93
N LEU A 192 28.67 -9.68 21.06
CA LEU A 192 28.02 -10.93 21.41
C LEU A 192 28.89 -11.77 22.36
N GLY A 193 30.23 -11.70 22.21
CA GLY A 193 31.17 -12.27 23.18
C GLY A 193 31.13 -11.59 24.55
N ALA A 194 30.92 -10.27 24.60
CA ALA A 194 30.78 -9.51 25.85
C ALA A 194 29.43 -9.75 26.55
N LEU A 195 28.36 -10.07 25.80
CA LEU A 195 27.03 -10.32 26.33
C LEU A 195 26.80 -11.78 26.76
N LEU A 196 27.45 -12.74 26.10
CA LEU A 196 27.35 -14.18 26.42
C LEU A 196 28.53 -14.71 27.26
N GLY A 197 29.52 -13.87 27.55
CA GLY A 197 30.74 -14.23 28.30
C GLY A 197 30.85 -13.50 29.63
N GLY A 198 29.90 -13.72 30.54
CA GLY A 198 29.96 -13.17 31.90
C GLY A 198 31.06 -13.82 32.75
N GLY A 199 31.99 -13.01 33.28
CA GLY A 199 32.76 -13.35 34.47
C GLY A 199 34.16 -12.72 34.59
N ALA A 200 34.26 -11.57 35.29
CA ALA A 200 35.39 -11.27 36.20
C ALA A 200 35.23 -9.92 36.96
N LYS A 201 34.84 -10.03 38.25
CA LYS A 201 35.57 -9.53 39.44
C LYS A 201 35.81 -8.00 39.68
N GLY A 202 34.85 -7.37 40.40
CA GLY A 202 34.99 -6.46 41.58
C GLY A 202 35.65 -5.06 41.44
N PRO A 203 35.70 -4.23 42.52
CA PRO A 203 34.65 -3.88 43.50
C PRO A 203 34.48 -2.34 43.73
N ALA A 204 33.54 -1.99 44.62
CA ALA A 204 33.48 -0.78 45.48
C ALA A 204 32.68 0.47 45.01
N GLY A 205 31.57 0.71 45.74
CA GLY A 205 31.28 2.02 46.34
C GLY A 205 30.13 2.86 45.75
N ALA A 206 28.94 2.80 46.35
CA ALA A 206 28.11 3.95 46.78
C ALA A 206 26.65 3.55 47.12
N PRO A 207 26.00 4.19 48.11
CA PRO A 207 24.73 3.77 48.73
C PRO A 207 23.46 4.15 47.92
N PRO A 208 22.31 3.50 48.22
CA PRO A 208 21.05 3.70 47.50
C PRO A 208 20.30 4.94 47.99
N SER A 209 19.56 5.59 47.09
CA SER A 209 18.48 6.52 47.44
C SER A 209 17.13 6.00 46.93
N PRO A 210 16.04 6.28 47.65
CA PRO A 210 14.78 5.55 47.56
C PRO A 210 13.71 6.35 46.80
N GLY A 211 12.79 5.67 46.11
CA GLY A 211 11.60 6.35 45.61
C GLY A 211 10.82 5.67 44.50
N ALA A 212 10.18 4.55 44.82
CA ALA A 212 8.83 4.16 44.35
C ALA A 212 8.55 4.00 42.82
N PRO A 213 7.37 3.47 42.44
CA PRO A 213 6.92 2.13 42.79
C PRO A 213 6.67 1.29 41.53
N SER A 214 7.00 0.01 41.67
CA SER A 214 6.12 -1.13 41.42
C SER A 214 5.10 -1.04 40.28
N GLY A 215 5.37 -1.84 39.25
CA GLY A 215 4.37 -2.79 38.78
C GLY A 215 3.49 -2.31 37.63
N LEU A 216 3.85 -2.77 36.43
CA LEU A 216 2.86 -3.11 35.41
C LEU A 216 3.11 -4.57 35.00
N PRO A 217 2.50 -5.55 35.71
CA PRO A 217 2.31 -6.85 35.13
C PRO A 217 1.26 -6.75 34.02
N GLY A 218 1.49 -7.50 32.95
CA GLY A 218 0.54 -7.66 31.87
C GLY A 218 -0.78 -8.23 32.35
N GLY A 219 -1.84 -7.86 31.64
CA GLY A 219 -3.20 -8.30 31.87
C GLY A 219 -4.14 -7.16 31.56
N LEU A 220 -4.76 -7.19 30.38
CA LEU A 220 -5.90 -6.34 30.09
C LEU A 220 -7.05 -6.78 31.00
N ASP A 221 -7.29 -6.02 32.08
CA ASP A 221 -8.36 -6.30 33.02
C ASP A 221 -9.73 -6.20 32.32
N PRO A 222 -10.56 -7.26 32.33
CA PRO A 222 -11.86 -7.26 31.67
C PRO A 222 -12.83 -6.22 32.26
N ALA A 223 -12.60 -5.80 33.51
CA ALA A 223 -13.35 -4.74 34.17
C ALA A 223 -13.03 -3.33 33.60
N ALA A 224 -11.77 -3.09 33.17
CA ALA A 224 -11.38 -1.84 32.53
C ALA A 224 -11.97 -1.73 31.11
N ILE A 225 -12.13 -2.86 30.43
CA ILE A 225 -12.78 -2.93 29.11
C ILE A 225 -14.29 -2.64 29.24
N GLN A 226 -14.95 -3.18 30.27
CA GLN A 226 -16.37 -2.93 30.51
C GLN A 226 -16.67 -1.47 30.86
N SER A 227 -15.82 -0.81 31.64
CA SER A 227 -15.99 0.62 31.95
C SER A 227 -15.75 1.51 30.73
N ALA A 228 -14.83 1.13 29.83
CA ALA A 228 -14.64 1.82 28.55
C ALA A 228 -15.87 1.69 27.62
N ILE A 229 -16.48 0.50 27.54
CA ILE A 229 -17.69 0.26 26.73
C ILE A 229 -18.88 1.05 27.27
N GLU A 230 -19.07 1.08 28.60
CA GLU A 230 -20.14 1.87 29.23
C GLU A 230 -19.97 3.38 28.99
N MET A 231 -18.72 3.87 28.96
CA MET A 231 -18.44 5.28 28.68
C MET A 231 -18.78 5.65 27.22
N ILE A 232 -18.48 4.77 26.26
CA ILE A 232 -18.83 4.94 24.83
C ILE A 232 -20.36 4.88 24.63
N LYS A 233 -21.04 3.97 25.33
CA LYS A 233 -22.50 3.86 25.27
C LYS A 233 -23.19 5.09 25.86
N LYS A 234 -22.63 5.66 26.93
CA LYS A 234 -23.14 6.88 27.57
C LYS A 234 -22.93 8.14 26.72
N THR A 235 -21.83 8.24 25.97
CA THR A 235 -21.60 9.34 25.03
C THR A 235 -22.45 9.21 23.76
N LEU A 236 -22.71 7.99 23.29
CA LEU A 236 -23.62 7.74 22.17
C LEU A 236 -25.09 8.05 22.50
N ALA A 237 -25.52 7.83 23.74
CA ALA A 237 -26.88 8.15 24.19
C ALA A 237 -27.13 9.66 24.41
N GLN A 238 -26.08 10.49 24.46
CA GLN A 238 -26.20 11.95 24.64
C GLN A 238 -26.04 12.74 23.33
N GLY A 239 -25.86 12.07 22.19
CA GLY A 239 -25.73 12.68 20.87
C GLY A 239 -26.99 12.55 20.01
N ALA A 240 -28.10 13.15 20.44
CA ALA A 240 -29.25 13.40 19.55
C ALA A 240 -29.36 14.92 19.32
N PRO A 241 -29.16 15.42 18.08
CA PRO A 241 -29.52 16.80 17.77
C PRO A 241 -31.05 16.94 17.73
N ALA A 242 -31.57 17.89 18.49
CA ALA A 242 -32.97 18.31 18.43
C ALA A 242 -33.29 19.00 17.07
N PRO A 243 -34.56 19.00 16.64
CA PRO A 243 -34.97 19.60 15.38
C PRO A 243 -35.13 21.11 15.55
N ASP A 244 -34.35 21.91 14.81
CA ASP A 244 -34.61 23.35 14.68
C ASP A 244 -35.57 23.56 13.51
N ALA A 245 -36.84 23.77 13.86
CA ALA A 245 -37.87 24.23 12.97
C ALA A 245 -38.03 25.74 13.15
N ALA A 246 -37.39 26.56 12.29
CA ALA A 246 -37.90 27.86 11.86
C ALA A 246 -37.01 28.53 10.80
N ARG A 247 -37.20 28.21 9.52
CA ARG A 247 -37.14 29.26 8.48
C ARG A 247 -38.07 28.90 7.33
N GLY A 248 -39.09 29.74 7.20
CA GLY A 248 -40.24 29.51 6.34
C GLY A 248 -39.95 29.58 4.84
N GLY A 249 -40.92 29.04 4.10
CA GLY A 249 -41.42 29.58 2.84
C GLY A 249 -40.52 29.48 1.61
N SER A 250 -40.76 28.42 0.82
CA SER A 250 -40.89 28.31 -0.65
C SER A 250 -40.58 29.51 -1.58
N PRO A 251 -40.34 29.35 -2.91
CA PRO A 251 -40.36 28.14 -3.76
C PRO A 251 -39.17 28.05 -4.77
N ALA A 252 -39.22 27.02 -5.62
CA ALA A 252 -38.40 26.81 -6.81
C ALA A 252 -38.30 28.02 -7.77
N GLY A 253 -37.11 28.25 -8.37
CA GLY A 253 -36.83 29.25 -9.42
C GLY A 253 -35.34 29.28 -9.83
N PRO A 254 -34.96 29.76 -11.03
CA PRO A 254 -33.91 29.18 -11.87
C PRO A 254 -32.49 29.71 -11.57
N GLN A 255 -31.63 28.85 -11.01
CA GLN A 255 -30.21 29.17 -10.75
C GLN A 255 -29.30 29.01 -12.00
N HIS A 256 -29.89 28.70 -13.16
CA HIS A 256 -29.15 28.52 -14.42
C HIS A 256 -28.95 29.82 -15.22
N ALA A 257 -29.64 30.91 -14.86
CA ALA A 257 -29.56 32.17 -15.60
C ALA A 257 -28.40 33.08 -15.11
N GLU A 258 -28.11 33.12 -13.81
CA GLU A 258 -27.04 33.98 -13.27
C GLU A 258 -25.63 33.49 -13.63
N LEU A 259 -25.41 32.17 -13.71
CA LEU A 259 -24.13 31.63 -14.16
C LEU A 259 -23.85 31.96 -15.63
N GLN A 260 -24.90 32.04 -16.46
CA GLN A 260 -24.77 32.38 -17.87
C GLN A 260 -24.48 33.89 -18.07
N ASP A 261 -25.03 34.75 -17.21
CA ASP A 261 -24.79 36.20 -17.24
C ASP A 261 -23.35 36.55 -16.78
N VAL A 262 -22.87 35.88 -15.73
CA VAL A 262 -21.48 35.99 -15.27
C VAL A 262 -20.50 35.51 -16.35
N LEU A 263 -20.81 34.41 -17.04
CA LEU A 263 -19.95 33.89 -18.10
C LEU A 263 -19.85 34.85 -19.30
N ASN A 264 -20.95 35.49 -19.68
CA ASN A 264 -20.99 36.42 -20.82
C ASN A 264 -20.34 37.77 -20.52
N ARG A 265 -20.22 38.13 -19.23
CA ARG A 265 -19.52 39.34 -18.76
C ARG A 265 -18.00 39.18 -18.75
N VAL A 266 -17.51 37.96 -18.50
CA VAL A 266 -16.07 37.66 -18.46
C VAL A 266 -15.49 37.34 -19.84
N PHE A 267 -16.31 36.81 -20.76
CA PHE A 267 -15.87 36.47 -22.12
C PHE A 267 -16.85 37.00 -23.20
N PRO A 268 -16.76 38.28 -23.58
CA PRO A 268 -17.53 38.79 -24.71
C PRO A 268 -17.00 38.15 -26.00
N ARG A 269 -17.86 37.40 -26.71
CA ARG A 269 -17.57 36.91 -28.05
C ARG A 269 -17.64 38.10 -29.02
N GLY A 270 -16.50 38.44 -29.62
CA GLY A 270 -16.43 39.31 -30.80
C GLY A 270 -16.83 38.57 -32.07
#